data_AF-A0A139MN72-F1
#
_entry.id   AF-A0A139MN72-F1
#
_cell.length_a   1.000
_cell.length_b   1.000
_cell.length_c   1.000
_cell.angle_alpha   90.00
_cell.angle_beta   90.00
_cell.angle_gamma   90.00
#
_symmetry.space_group_name_H-M   'P 1'
#
loop_
_entity.id
_entity.type
_entity.pdbx_description
1 polymer ?
#
loop_
_entity_poly.entity_id
_entity_poly.type
_entity_poly.pdbx_seq_one_letter_code
_entity_poly.pdbx_strand_id
1 'polypeptide(L)' 'MKQKDETLYVGRLYLFGIPLWKMKKTKREWLEAAALMSTKRKRIECVFIDDEEDEHDGEF' A
#
# COMPACT_ATOMS: atom_id res chain seq x y z
N MET A 1 10.88 4.11 -25.51
CA MET A 1 11.61 3.77 -24.26
C MET A 1 10.58 3.48 -23.18
N LYS A 2 10.44 2.22 -22.74
CA LYS A 2 9.58 1.89 -21.58
C LYS A 2 10.33 2.39 -20.34
N GLN A 3 9.99 3.58 -19.84
CA GLN A 3 10.37 3.94 -18.48
C GLN A 3 9.79 2.84 -17.60
N LYS A 4 10.67 2.02 -17.03
CA LYS A 4 10.25 1.07 -16.02
C LYS A 4 9.81 1.95 -14.84
N ASP A 5 8.54 1.87 -14.47
CA ASP A 5 8.04 2.30 -13.17
C ASP A 5 8.83 1.55 -12.08
N GLU A 6 10.08 1.95 -11.85
CA GLU A 6 10.96 1.46 -10.77
C GLU A 6 10.75 2.27 -9.49
N THR A 7 9.91 3.32 -9.54
CA THR A 7 9.48 4.05 -8.35
C THR A 7 8.70 3.11 -7.44
N LEU A 8 9.31 2.82 -6.31
CA LEU A 8 8.73 2.00 -5.25
C LEU A 8 7.93 2.90 -4.32
N TYR A 9 6.66 2.56 -4.15
CA TYR A 9 5.75 3.22 -3.24
C TYR A 9 5.58 2.37 -1.98
N VAL A 10 5.71 3.03 -0.84
CA VAL A 10 5.38 2.44 0.46
C VAL A 10 3.90 2.65 0.71
N GLY A 11 3.20 1.60 1.11
CA GLY A 11 1.79 1.69 1.44
C GLY A 11 1.38 0.61 2.43
N ARG A 12 0.26 0.84 3.10
CA ARG A 12 -0.36 -0.09 4.05
C ARG A 12 -1.73 -0.50 3.52
N LEU A 13 -1.97 -1.80 3.55
CA LEU A 13 -3.26 -2.39 3.21
C LEU A 13 -4.17 -2.38 4.43
N TYR A 14 -5.44 -2.08 4.21
CA TYR A 14 -6.48 -2.18 5.22
C TYR A 14 -7.58 -3.12 4.75
N LEU A 15 -8.06 -3.99 5.64
CA LEU A 15 -9.19 -4.87 5.42
C LEU A 15 -10.29 -4.52 6.42
N PHE A 16 -11.42 -3.98 5.96
CA PHE A 16 -12.48 -3.48 6.85
C PHE A 16 -11.98 -2.50 7.94
N GLY A 17 -11.07 -1.60 7.58
CA GLY A 17 -10.45 -0.66 8.53
C GLY A 17 -9.37 -1.27 9.43
N ILE A 18 -9.12 -2.59 9.36
CA ILE A 18 -8.03 -3.25 10.10
C ILE A 18 -6.73 -3.12 9.31
N PRO A 19 -5.66 -2.51 9.86
CA PRO A 19 -4.38 -2.44 9.18
C PRO A 19 -3.77 -3.83 9.05
N LEU A 20 -3.29 -4.14 7.86
CA LEU A 20 -2.49 -5.32 7.56
C LEU A 20 -1.00 -4.92 7.56
N TRP A 21 -0.24 -5.47 6.61
CA TRP A 21 1.19 -5.25 6.44
C TRP A 21 1.50 -3.96 5.66
N LYS A 22 2.56 -3.25 6.08
CA LYS A 22 3.26 -2.22 5.30
C LYS A 22 4.07 -2.94 4.22
N MET A 23 3.89 -2.55 2.96
CA MET A 23 4.61 -3.13 1.81
C MET A 23 5.21 -2.02 0.95
N LYS A 24 6.37 -2.30 0.37
CA LYS A 24 7.04 -1.44 -0.61
C LYS A 24 6.98 -2.12 -1.98
N LYS A 25 6.23 -1.55 -2.91
CA LYS A 25 5.95 -2.15 -4.21
C LYS A 25 5.87 -1.09 -5.30
N THR A 26 6.07 -1.48 -6.56
CA THR A 26 5.81 -0.59 -7.68
C THR A 26 4.32 -0.29 -7.82
N LYS A 27 3.98 0.81 -8.49
CA LYS A 27 2.58 1.16 -8.77
C LYS A 27 1.82 0.03 -9.48
N ARG A 28 2.48 -0.68 -10.40
CA ARG A 28 1.87 -1.80 -11.13
C ARG A 28 1.52 -2.96 -10.21
N GLU A 29 2.44 -3.35 -9.34
CA GLU A 29 2.21 -4.43 -8.39
C GLU A 29 1.12 -4.07 -7.37
N TRP A 30 1.01 -2.79 -6.98
CA TRP A 30 -0.09 -2.31 -6.14
C TRP A 30 -1.46 -2.48 -6.82
N LEU A 31 -1.56 -2.14 -8.11
CA LEU A 31 -2.80 -2.30 -8.89
C LEU A 31 -3.16 -3.78 -9.06
N GLU A 32 -2.19 -4.63 -9.37
CA GLU A 32 -2.39 -6.09 -9.48
C GLU A 32 -2.85 -6.69 -8.14
N ALA A 33 -2.21 -6.29 -7.04
CA ALA A 33 -2.58 -6.75 -5.70
C ALA A 33 -3.99 -6.30 -5.32
N ALA A 34 -4.33 -5.03 -5.53
CA ALA A 34 -5.67 -4.50 -5.28
C ALA A 34 -6.73 -5.23 -6.12
N ALA A 35 -6.45 -5.50 -7.40
CA ALA A 35 -7.35 -6.25 -8.29
C ALA A 35 -7.56 -7.69 -7.83
N LEU A 36 -6.49 -8.41 -7.45
CA LEU A 36 -6.57 -9.78 -6.93
C LEU A 36 -7.37 -9.85 -5.62
N MET A 37 -7.18 -8.85 -4.77
CA MET A 37 -7.77 -8.77 -3.44
C MET A 37 -9.22 -8.26 -3.44
N SER A 38 -9.63 -7.52 -4.47
CA SER A 38 -11.00 -7.04 -4.70
C SER A 38 -11.92 -8.20 -5.09
N THR A 39 -12.26 -9.05 -4.12
CA THR A 39 -13.38 -9.99 -4.25
C THR A 39 -14.67 -9.30 -3.79
N LYS A 40 -15.83 -9.67 -4.36
CA LYS A 40 -17.17 -9.09 -4.11
C LYS A 40 -17.59 -8.91 -2.63
N ARG A 41 -16.83 -9.44 -1.67
CA ARG A 41 -17.11 -9.42 -0.24
C ARG A 41 -16.02 -8.80 0.64
N LYS A 42 -14.90 -8.31 0.10
CA LYS A 42 -13.81 -7.71 0.89
C LYS A 42 -13.49 -6.33 0.35
N ARG A 43 -13.79 -5.28 1.13
CA ARG A 43 -13.32 -3.92 0.84
C ARG A 43 -11.89 -3.83 1.35
N ILE A 44 -10.95 -3.66 0.43
CA ILE A 44 -9.53 -3.47 0.73
C ILE A 44 -9.14 -2.06 0.30
N GLU A 45 -8.52 -1.34 1.22
CA GLU A 45 -8.09 0.04 1.04
C GLU A 45 -6.57 0.08 1.05
N CYS A 46 -5.98 0.74 0.05
CA CYS A 46 -4.53 0.95 -0.04
C CYS A 46 -4.26 2.40 0.35
N VAL A 47 -3.54 2.61 1.46
CA VAL A 47 -3.09 3.94 1.89
C VAL A 47 -1.60 4.03 1.61
N PHE A 48 -1.19 4.96 0.75
CA PHE A 48 0.21 5.24 0.51
C PHE A 48 0.77 6.08 1.67
N ILE A 49 1.96 5.72 2.12
CA ILE A 49 2.67 6.41 3.18
C ILE A 49 3.84 7.10 2.49
N ASP A 50 3.85 8.44 2.51
CA ASP A 50 5.03 9.19 2.13
C ASP A 50 6.10 8.98 3.22
N ASP A 51 7.33 8.70 2.80
CA ASP A 51 8.48 8.35 3.66
C ASP A 51 8.86 9.50 4.65
N GLU A 52 8.16 10.64 4.62
CA GLU A 52 8.42 11.81 5.48
C GLU A 52 7.78 11.74 6.89
N GLU A 53 6.90 10.77 7.19
CA GLU A 53 6.16 10.73 8.48
C GLU A 53 6.50 9.54 9.42
N ASP A 54 7.63 8.83 9.23
CA ASP A 54 8.02 7.70 10.10
C ASP A 54 8.94 8.09 11.29
N GLU A 55 8.98 9.38 11.73
CA GLU A 55 9.79 9.79 12.90
C GLU A 55 8.99 10.21 14.15
N HIS A 56 7.66 10.17 14.14
CA HIS A 56 6.91 10.44 15.37
C HIS A 56 5.79 9.42 15.55
N ASP A 57 6.05 8.41 16.38
CA ASP A 57 5.11 7.96 17.42
C ASP A 57 5.77 6.86 18.24
N GLY A 58 6.57 7.32 19.20
CA GLY A 58 7.20 6.50 20.23
C GLY A 58 7.20 7.24 21.55
N GLU A 59 6.04 7.74 21.99
CA GLU A 59 5.83 8.15 23.39
C GLU A 59 4.38 7.96 23.80
N PHE A 60 4.11 6.91 24.57
CA PHE A 60 3.07 6.86 25.60
C PHE A 60 3.46 5.85 26.68
#